data_AF-A0AB34YBK1-F1
#
_entry.id   AF-A0AB34YBK1-F1
#
_cell.length_a   1.000
_cell.length_b   1.000
_cell.length_c   1.000
_cell.angle_alpha   90.00
_cell.angle_beta   90.00
_cell.angle_gamma   90.00
#
_symmetry.space_group_name_H-M   'P 1'
#
loop_
_entity.id
_entity.type
_entity.pdbx_description
1 polymer ?
#
loop_
_entity_poly.entity_id
_entity_poly.type
_entity_poly.pdbx_seq_one_letter_code
_entity_poly.pdbx_strand_id
1 'polypeptide(L)'
;MMRNVIRISLTGLFLGANLTAAFAQATPEQMEMAYSAARNQLGVLTYCKDKGYTDDAAIEIQNKMLGMIPPPADTAKAEAAEEAGKQGKVSVMGMEQDIAGSAKAQNISEEKLCQTMADAVKQAGAQLPK
;
A
#
# COMPACT_ATOMS: atom_id res chain seq x y z
N MET A 1 -40.16 12.50 -44.42
CA MET A 1 -39.37 13.72 -44.70
C MET A 1 -38.02 13.58 -43.98
N MET A 2 -36.95 14.06 -44.61
CA MET A 2 -35.50 13.80 -44.40
C MET A 2 -34.98 13.71 -42.96
N ARG A 3 -34.21 12.66 -42.61
CA ARG A 3 -32.71 12.54 -42.64
C ARG A 3 -32.02 13.52 -41.68
N ASN A 4 -31.55 13.00 -40.54
CA ASN A 4 -30.20 13.36 -40.08
C ASN A 4 -29.45 12.12 -39.59
N VAL A 5 -28.48 11.73 -40.40
CA VAL A 5 -27.58 10.60 -40.23
C VAL A 5 -26.35 11.14 -39.51
N ILE A 6 -26.18 10.79 -38.24
CA ILE A 6 -24.87 10.86 -37.60
C ILE A 6 -24.40 9.41 -37.44
N ARG A 7 -23.62 8.99 -38.44
CA ARG A 7 -22.82 7.78 -38.42
C ARG A 7 -21.60 8.08 -37.55
N ILE A 8 -21.54 7.52 -36.34
CA ILE A 8 -20.27 7.36 -35.63
C ILE A 8 -19.98 5.86 -35.64
N SER A 9 -19.00 5.51 -36.47
CA SER A 9 -18.53 4.16 -36.76
C SER A 9 -17.99 3.46 -35.51
N LEU A 10 -18.38 2.19 -35.32
CA LEU A 10 -17.59 1.21 -34.57
C LEU A 10 -16.27 0.97 -35.33
N THR A 11 -15.11 1.41 -34.80
CA THR A 11 -13.81 0.74 -35.04
C THR A 11 -12.77 1.17 -34.00
N GLY A 12 -12.28 0.22 -33.19
CA GLY A 12 -11.08 0.33 -32.34
C GLY A 12 -11.27 1.17 -31.07
N LEU A 13 -10.63 0.90 -29.94
CA LEU A 13 -9.30 0.34 -29.77
C LEU A 13 -9.14 -0.12 -28.30
N PHE A 14 -8.88 -1.41 -28.10
CA PHE A 14 -8.01 -2.01 -27.09
C PHE A 14 -8.44 -2.00 -25.60
N LEU A 15 -8.89 -3.19 -25.18
CA LEU A 15 -8.57 -3.76 -23.86
C LEU A 15 -7.05 -3.70 -23.64
N GLY A 16 -6.64 -2.81 -22.75
CA GLY A 16 -5.27 -2.69 -22.29
C GLY A 16 -5.26 -1.81 -21.05
N ALA A 17 -5.80 -2.34 -19.95
CA ALA A 17 -5.65 -1.73 -18.63
C ALA A 17 -4.16 -1.79 -18.25
N ASN A 18 -3.42 -0.83 -18.79
CA ASN A 18 -2.04 -0.60 -18.42
C ASN A 18 -2.04 -0.09 -16.98
N LEU A 19 -1.29 -0.73 -16.10
CA LEU A 19 -1.02 -0.26 -14.73
C LEU A 19 -0.49 1.19 -14.69
N THR A 20 -0.01 1.72 -15.82
CA THR A 20 0.41 3.12 -15.98
C THR A 20 -0.74 4.13 -15.86
N ALA A 21 -1.99 3.76 -16.17
CA ALA A 21 -3.13 4.69 -16.08
C ALA A 21 -3.57 4.96 -14.64
N ALA A 22 -3.32 4.02 -13.71
CA ALA A 22 -3.73 4.17 -12.30
C ALA A 22 -2.96 5.28 -11.57
N PHE A 23 -1.69 5.50 -11.92
CA PHE A 23 -0.87 6.58 -11.36
C PHE A 23 -1.02 7.90 -12.12
N ALA A 24 -1.48 7.88 -13.37
CA ALA A 24 -1.65 9.07 -14.19
C ALA A 24 -2.79 10.01 -13.71
N GLN A 25 -3.66 9.52 -12.81
CA GLN A 25 -4.79 10.29 -12.26
C GLN A 25 -4.71 10.54 -10.75
N ALA A 26 -3.66 10.07 -10.06
CA ALA A 26 -3.49 10.29 -8.63
C ALA A 26 -3.05 11.74 -8.36
N THR A 27 -3.70 12.43 -7.42
CA THR A 27 -3.24 13.75 -6.99
C THR A 27 -1.94 13.65 -6.20
N PRO A 28 -1.13 14.73 -6.12
CA PRO A 28 0.07 14.74 -5.28
C PRO A 28 -0.19 14.32 -3.83
N GLU A 29 -1.32 14.73 -3.26
CA GLU A 29 -1.73 14.36 -1.90
C GLU A 29 -2.03 12.86 -1.78
N GLN A 30 -2.68 12.27 -2.78
CA GLN A 30 -2.93 10.82 -2.80
C GLN A 30 -1.63 10.03 -2.89
N MET A 31 -0.66 10.52 -3.66
CA MET A 31 0.66 9.91 -3.76
C MET A 31 1.45 10.03 -2.45
N GLU A 32 1.42 11.20 -1.79
CA GLU A 32 2.04 11.42 -0.48
C GLU A 32 1.43 10.50 0.59
N MET A 33 0.10 10.36 0.60
CA MET A 33 -0.60 9.44 1.49
C MET A 33 -0.22 7.98 1.24
N ALA A 34 -0.17 7.55 -0.02
CA ALA A 34 0.22 6.19 -0.37
C ALA A 34 1.68 5.91 0.03
N TYR A 35 2.59 6.83 -0.23
CA TYR A 35 4.00 6.72 0.16
C TYR A 35 4.16 6.65 1.69
N SER A 36 3.44 7.51 2.42
CA SER A 36 3.46 7.52 3.89
C SER A 36 2.87 6.25 4.49
N ALA A 37 1.77 5.73 3.93
CA ALA A 37 1.17 4.47 4.36
C ALA A 37 2.10 3.28 4.09
N ALA A 38 2.77 3.25 2.93
CA ALA A 38 3.76 2.23 2.62
C ALA A 38 4.96 2.25 3.56
N ARG A 39 5.41 3.44 3.99
CA ARG A 39 6.46 3.62 5.01
C ARG A 39 6.00 3.21 6.41
N ASN A 40 4.77 3.53 6.80
CA ASN A 40 4.19 3.01 8.05
C ASN A 40 4.12 1.48 8.06
N GLN A 41 3.65 0.87 6.97
CA GLN A 41 3.60 -0.58 6.83
C GLN A 41 4.99 -1.21 6.95
N LEU A 42 6.02 -0.58 6.37
CA LEU A 42 7.42 -1.01 6.53
C LEU A 42 7.88 -0.97 8.00
N GLY A 43 7.55 0.10 8.72
CA GLY A 43 7.80 0.19 10.16
C GLY A 43 7.09 -0.90 10.96
N VAL A 44 5.82 -1.17 10.66
CA VAL A 44 5.03 -2.23 11.34
C VAL A 44 5.61 -3.62 11.07
N LEU A 45 6.05 -3.90 9.84
CA LEU A 45 6.73 -5.17 9.54
C LEU A 45 8.06 -5.29 10.29
N THR A 46 8.79 -4.19 10.45
CA THR A 46 10.01 -4.14 11.27
C THR A 46 9.69 -4.46 12.74
N TYR A 47 8.65 -3.85 13.31
CA TYR A 47 8.16 -4.16 14.66
C TYR A 47 7.84 -5.65 14.82
N CYS A 48 7.08 -6.23 13.88
CA CYS A 48 6.71 -7.65 13.90
C CYS A 48 7.94 -8.58 13.83
N LYS A 49 8.93 -8.23 13.02
CA LYS A 49 10.20 -8.96 12.91
C LYS A 49 11.04 -8.83 14.17
N ASP A 50 11.15 -7.64 14.76
CA ASP A 50 11.90 -7.41 16.00
C ASP A 50 11.30 -8.14 17.21
N LYS A 51 9.99 -8.38 17.19
CA LYS A 51 9.28 -9.24 18.15
C LYS A 51 9.47 -10.75 17.91
N GLY A 52 10.04 -11.14 16.77
CA GLY A 52 10.22 -12.54 16.36
C GLY A 52 8.96 -13.19 15.78
N TYR A 53 7.96 -12.42 15.36
CA TYR A 53 6.70 -12.95 14.81
C TYR A 53 6.75 -13.23 13.31
N THR A 54 7.69 -12.61 12.59
CA THR A 54 7.85 -12.71 11.14
C THR A 54 9.33 -12.70 10.73
N ASP A 55 9.60 -13.04 9.46
CA ASP A 55 10.92 -12.97 8.82
C ASP A 55 11.12 -11.66 8.03
N ASP A 56 12.33 -11.49 7.48
CA ASP A 56 12.69 -10.31 6.68
C ASP A 56 12.04 -10.29 5.29
N ALA A 57 11.48 -11.41 4.82
CA ALA A 57 10.97 -11.53 3.46
C ALA A 57 9.83 -10.54 3.15
N ALA A 58 8.95 -10.25 4.11
CA ALA A 58 7.90 -9.24 3.92
C ALA A 58 8.48 -7.81 3.86
N ILE A 59 9.54 -7.52 4.62
CA ILE A 59 10.23 -6.22 4.63
C ILE A 59 10.90 -5.97 3.27
N GLU A 60 11.57 -6.99 2.72
CA GLU A 60 12.19 -6.90 1.39
C GLU A 60 11.17 -6.60 0.29
N ILE A 61 10.03 -7.30 0.31
CA ILE A 61 8.93 -7.09 -0.63
C ILE A 61 8.31 -5.69 -0.46
N GLN A 62 8.10 -5.25 0.78
CA GLN A 62 7.58 -3.91 1.07
C GLN A 62 8.52 -2.82 0.53
N ASN A 63 9.84 -2.97 0.69
CA ASN A 63 10.81 -2.05 0.11
C ASN A 63 10.75 -2.01 -1.42
N LYS A 64 10.58 -3.17 -2.08
CA LYS A 64 10.39 -3.23 -3.53
C LYS A 64 9.14 -2.47 -3.96
N MET A 65 8.01 -2.67 -3.27
CA MET A 65 6.76 -1.97 -3.56
C MET A 65 6.87 -0.46 -3.30
N LEU A 66 7.52 -0.06 -2.22
CA LEU A 66 7.77 1.34 -1.90
C LEU A 66 8.57 2.04 -3.01
N GLY A 67 9.58 1.37 -3.58
CA GLY A 67 10.35 1.88 -4.71
C GLY A 67 9.55 2.10 -6.01
N MET A 68 8.33 1.58 -6.09
CA MET A 68 7.41 1.81 -7.21
C MET A 68 6.56 3.07 -7.02
N ILE A 69 6.54 3.65 -5.82
CA ILE A 69 5.81 4.87 -5.50
C ILE A 69 6.80 6.04 -5.58
N PRO A 70 6.60 7.01 -6.50
CA PRO A 70 7.36 8.24 -6.52
C PRO A 70 7.39 8.91 -5.13
N PRO A 71 8.58 9.19 -4.57
CA PRO A 71 8.66 9.87 -3.29
C PRO A 71 8.15 11.31 -3.41
N PRO A 72 7.45 11.83 -2.39
CA PRO A 72 7.12 13.25 -2.32
C PRO A 72 8.40 14.10 -2.14
N ALA A 73 8.31 15.40 -2.45
CA ALA A 73 9.43 16.32 -2.23
C ALA A 73 9.79 16.50 -0.75
N ASP A 74 8.81 16.39 0.13
CA ASP A 74 8.97 16.39 1.59
C ASP A 74 8.61 15.01 2.15
N THR A 75 9.58 14.35 2.78
CA THR A 75 9.44 13.00 3.33
C THR A 75 9.13 12.99 4.82
N ALA A 76 9.05 14.13 5.50
CA ALA A 76 8.94 14.20 6.95
C ALA A 76 7.73 13.43 7.50
N LYS A 77 6.57 13.53 6.84
CA LYS A 77 5.37 12.75 7.24
C LYS A 77 5.58 11.26 7.07
N ALA A 78 6.23 10.85 5.98
CA ALA A 78 6.47 9.45 5.69
C ALA A 78 7.51 8.82 6.63
N GLU A 79 8.52 9.59 7.05
CA GLU A 79 9.49 9.20 8.08
C GLU A 79 8.85 9.07 9.46
N ALA A 80 8.01 10.03 9.85
CA ALA A 80 7.23 9.94 11.08
C ALA A 80 6.28 8.74 11.06
N ALA A 81 5.66 8.45 9.91
CA ALA A 81 4.77 7.31 9.75
C ALA A 81 5.52 5.97 9.88
N GLU A 82 6.72 5.84 9.31
CA GLU A 82 7.57 4.68 9.53
C GLU A 82 7.93 4.50 11.00
N GLU A 83 8.29 5.60 11.68
CA GLU A 83 8.71 5.51 13.08
C GLU A 83 7.56 5.15 14.01
N ALA A 84 6.35 5.66 13.76
CA ALA A 84 5.14 5.18 14.41
C ALA A 84 4.92 3.68 14.14
N GLY A 85 5.18 3.23 12.90
CA GLY A 85 5.11 1.81 12.53
C GLY A 85 6.07 0.94 13.36
N LYS A 86 7.32 1.37 13.55
CA LYS A 86 8.31 0.66 14.38
C LYS A 86 7.90 0.57 15.85
N GLN A 87 7.02 1.45 16.30
CA GLN A 87 6.42 1.40 17.64
C GLN A 87 5.19 0.49 17.71
N GLY A 88 4.87 -0.25 16.63
CA GLY A 88 3.71 -1.14 16.58
C GLY A 88 2.39 -0.41 16.29
N LYS A 89 2.42 0.74 15.61
CA LYS A 89 1.21 1.51 15.27
C LYS A 89 0.94 1.53 13.78
N VAL A 90 -0.26 1.14 13.40
CA VAL A 90 -0.77 1.32 12.03
C VAL A 90 -1.38 2.71 11.91
N SER A 91 -0.97 3.48 10.91
CA SER A 91 -1.57 4.78 10.60
C SER A 91 -2.50 4.65 9.40
N VAL A 92 -3.80 4.82 9.63
CA VAL A 92 -4.84 4.77 8.60
C VAL A 92 -5.55 6.12 8.55
N MET A 93 -5.35 6.87 7.46
CA MET A 93 -6.03 8.15 7.22
C MET A 93 -5.91 9.16 8.38
N GLY A 94 -4.76 9.19 9.06
CA GLY A 94 -4.51 10.10 10.19
C GLY A 94 -4.99 9.58 11.56
N MET A 95 -5.54 8.36 11.62
CA MET A 95 -5.78 7.66 12.89
C MET A 95 -4.69 6.64 13.13
N GLU A 96 -4.12 6.62 14.34
CA GLU A 96 -3.19 5.58 14.76
C GLU A 96 -3.93 4.49 15.53
N GLN A 97 -3.65 3.24 15.19
CA GLN A 97 -4.12 2.09 15.94
C GLN A 97 -2.94 1.18 16.31
N ASP A 98 -2.86 0.87 17.59
CA ASP A 98 -1.84 -0.04 18.12
C ASP A 98 -2.11 -1.50 17.67
N ILE A 99 -1.05 -2.23 17.32
CA ILE A 99 -1.14 -3.62 16.86
C ILE A 99 -1.66 -4.55 17.96
N ALA A 100 -1.24 -4.38 19.22
CA ALA A 100 -1.78 -5.17 20.34
C ALA A 100 -3.26 -4.83 20.58
N GLY A 101 -3.63 -3.55 20.52
CA GLY A 101 -5.01 -3.10 20.59
C GLY A 101 -5.88 -3.70 19.47
N SER A 102 -5.36 -3.70 18.24
CA SER A 102 -6.01 -4.27 17.06
C SER A 102 -6.19 -5.78 17.15
N ALA A 103 -5.15 -6.50 17.60
CA ALA A 103 -5.20 -7.94 17.79
C ALA A 103 -6.25 -8.32 18.84
N LYS A 104 -6.29 -7.58 19.96
CA LYS A 104 -7.31 -7.75 21.01
C LYS A 104 -8.71 -7.51 20.50
N ALA A 105 -8.94 -6.43 19.75
CA ALA A 105 -10.25 -6.12 19.16
C ALA A 105 -10.72 -7.20 18.18
N GLN A 106 -9.78 -7.86 17.50
CA GLN A 106 -10.03 -8.97 16.58
C GLN A 106 -10.03 -10.35 17.26
N ASN A 107 -9.82 -10.41 18.58
CA ASN A 107 -9.72 -11.64 19.36
C ASN A 107 -8.67 -12.64 18.80
N ILE A 108 -7.51 -12.11 18.38
CA ILE A 108 -6.36 -12.89 17.92
C ILE A 108 -5.09 -12.47 18.68
N SER A 109 -4.02 -13.27 18.57
CA SER A 109 -2.71 -12.88 19.10
C SER A 109 -2.06 -11.80 18.23
N GLU A 110 -1.18 -11.02 18.86
CA GLU A 110 -0.34 -10.04 18.17
C GLU A 110 0.51 -10.70 17.08
N GLU A 111 1.07 -11.89 17.38
CA GLU A 111 1.78 -12.73 16.43
C GLU A 111 0.93 -13.07 15.20
N LYS A 112 -0.31 -13.52 15.40
CA LYS A 112 -1.19 -13.91 14.28
C LYS A 112 -1.53 -12.72 13.40
N LEU A 113 -1.74 -11.54 14.00
CA LEU A 113 -1.96 -10.31 13.25
C LEU A 113 -0.72 -9.93 12.43
N CYS A 114 0.47 -9.97 13.05
CA CYS A 114 1.75 -9.74 12.38
C CYS A 114 1.98 -10.67 11.19
N GLN A 115 1.76 -11.98 11.37
CA GLN A 115 1.85 -12.97 10.30
C GLN A 115 0.87 -12.68 9.17
N THR A 116 -0.37 -12.32 9.51
CA THR A 116 -1.40 -11.98 8.50
C THR A 116 -0.99 -10.76 7.66
N MET A 117 -0.43 -9.72 8.28
CA MET A 117 0.07 -8.55 7.56
C MET A 117 1.26 -8.91 6.66
N ALA A 118 2.22 -9.69 7.16
CA ALA A 118 3.37 -10.13 6.39
C ALA A 118 2.95 -11.01 5.18
N ASP A 119 2.00 -11.91 5.38
CA ASP A 119 1.46 -12.76 4.30
C ASP A 119 0.74 -11.92 3.24
N ALA A 120 -0.03 -10.91 3.64
CA ALA A 120 -0.67 -9.99 2.71
C ALA A 120 0.35 -9.24 1.85
N VAL A 121 1.45 -8.78 2.44
CA VAL A 121 2.56 -8.13 1.73
C VAL A 121 3.24 -9.11 0.76
N LYS A 122 3.49 -10.35 1.19
CA LYS A 122 4.04 -11.41 0.32
C LYS A 122 3.12 -11.70 -0.88
N GLN A 123 1.82 -11.78 -0.65
CA GLN A 123 0.81 -11.99 -1.69
C GLN A 123 0.73 -10.81 -2.67
N ALA A 124 0.85 -9.57 -2.19
CA ALA A 124 0.93 -8.39 -3.04
C ALA A 124 2.21 -8.41 -3.89
N GLY A 125 3.35 -8.75 -3.26
CA GLY A 125 4.64 -8.90 -3.94
C GLY A 125 4.63 -9.92 -5.07
N ALA A 126 3.92 -11.05 -4.90
CA ALA A 126 3.78 -12.08 -5.90
C ALA A 126 3.00 -11.63 -7.15
N GLN A 127 2.19 -10.58 -7.02
CA GLN A 127 1.38 -10.01 -8.11
C GLN A 127 2.09 -8.87 -8.84
N LEU A 128 3.28 -8.46 -8.38
CA LEU A 128 4.03 -7.40 -9.04
C LEU A 128 4.48 -7.83 -10.44
N PRO A 129 4.47 -6.91 -11.41
CA PRO A 129 5.10 -7.15 -12.71
C PRO A 129 6.54 -7.61 -12.53
N LYS A 130 6.95 -8.60 -13.33
CA LYS A 130 8.32 -9.09 -13.36
C LYS A 130 9.26 -8.13 -14.06
#